data_AF-A0A916IBL2-F1
#
_entry.id   AF-A0A916IBL2-F1
#
_cell.length_a   1.000
_cell.length_b   1.000
_cell.length_c   1.000
_cell.angle_alpha   90.00
_cell.angle_beta   90.00
_cell.angle_gamma   90.00
#
_symmetry.space_group_name_H-M   'P 1'
#
loop_
_entity.id
_entity.type
_entity.pdbx_description
1 polymer ?
#
loop_
_entity_poly.entity_id
_entity_poly.type
_entity_poly.pdbx_seq_one_letter_code
_entity_poly.pdbx_strand_id
1 'polypeptide(L)'
;AHVESRHNTMATSPAGARGVMQVMPATARRFGVATAQSLQEPRTNLDVSASYLKTLQRRFGNDLTLVLAAYNAGEGAVEKYGRRVPPYAETQSYVRQVLAHYRRLTAVARQASSALRSDL
;
A
#
# COMPACT_ATOMS: atom_id res chain seq x y z
N ALA A 1 0.44 -5.31 -2.71
CA ALA A 1 -0.06 -6.59 -3.25
C ALA A 1 0.56 -7.81 -2.56
N HIS A 2 1.85 -8.13 -2.76
CA HIS A 2 2.45 -9.32 -2.14
C HIS A 2 2.36 -9.35 -0.60
N VAL A 3 2.79 -8.27 0.08
CA VAL A 3 2.72 -8.16 1.54
C VAL A 3 1.26 -8.15 2.04
N GLU A 4 0.36 -7.52 1.28
CA GLU A 4 -1.05 -7.35 1.66
C GLU A 4 -1.84 -8.67 1.64
N SER A 5 -1.69 -9.44 0.56
CA SER A 5 -2.61 -10.55 0.26
C SER A 5 -1.94 -11.76 -0.36
N ARG A 6 -0.62 -11.72 -0.56
CA ARG A 6 0.10 -12.67 -1.43
C ARG A 6 -0.52 -12.77 -2.83
N HIS A 7 -1.06 -11.65 -3.33
CA HIS A 7 -1.78 -11.53 -4.60
C HIS A 7 -3.17 -12.17 -4.65
N ASN A 8 -3.74 -12.57 -3.51
CA ASN A 8 -5.10 -13.10 -3.46
C ASN A 8 -6.13 -11.97 -3.60
N THR A 9 -6.86 -11.97 -4.72
CA THR A 9 -7.90 -10.97 -5.05
C THR A 9 -9.17 -11.13 -4.21
N MET A 10 -9.38 -12.30 -3.59
CA MET A 10 -10.54 -12.60 -2.76
C MET A 10 -10.24 -12.48 -1.26
N ALA A 11 -9.02 -12.08 -0.88
CA ALA A 11 -8.60 -11.97 0.51
C ALA A 11 -9.50 -10.99 1.30
N THR A 12 -9.90 -11.40 2.49
CA THR A 12 -10.62 -10.57 3.47
C THR A 12 -9.94 -10.71 4.82
N SER A 13 -9.48 -9.59 5.40
CA SER A 13 -8.88 -9.61 6.74
C SER A 13 -9.97 -9.70 7.83
N PRO A 14 -9.62 -10.09 9.07
CA PRO A 14 -10.55 -10.04 10.21
C PRO A 14 -11.14 -8.65 10.47
N ALA A 15 -10.39 -7.58 10.16
CA ALA A 15 -10.85 -6.20 10.27
C ALA A 15 -11.75 -5.75 9.09
N GLY A 16 -11.91 -6.59 8.06
CA GLY A 16 -12.75 -6.34 6.90
C GLY A 16 -12.05 -5.68 5.71
N ALA A 17 -10.72 -5.59 5.71
CA ALA A 17 -9.93 -5.16 4.55
C ALA A 17 -10.09 -6.16 3.41
N ARG A 18 -10.19 -5.71 2.15
CA ARG A 18 -10.55 -6.57 1.02
C ARG A 18 -9.61 -6.45 -0.18
N GLY A 19 -9.45 -7.58 -0.86
CA GLY A 19 -8.82 -7.68 -2.17
C GLY A 19 -7.30 -7.61 -2.15
N VAL A 20 -6.73 -7.47 -3.34
CA VAL A 20 -5.29 -7.68 -3.58
C VAL A 20 -4.40 -6.68 -2.82
N MET A 21 -4.89 -5.49 -2.54
CA MET A 21 -4.22 -4.46 -1.74
C MET A 21 -4.80 -4.28 -0.34
N GLN A 22 -5.73 -5.14 0.09
CA GLN A 22 -6.37 -5.07 1.42
C GLN A 22 -6.90 -3.66 1.75
N VAL A 23 -7.73 -3.12 0.87
CA VAL A 23 -8.34 -1.80 1.08
C VAL A 23 -9.50 -1.92 2.08
N MET A 24 -9.54 -1.01 3.05
CA MET A 24 -10.68 -0.89 3.95
C MET A 24 -11.91 -0.33 3.21
N PRO A 25 -13.12 -0.90 3.41
CA PRO A 25 -14.35 -0.39 2.77
C PRO A 25 -14.61 1.09 3.04
N ALA A 26 -14.27 1.60 4.23
CA ALA A 26 -14.38 3.02 4.56
C ALA A 26 -13.44 3.89 3.71
N THR A 27 -12.23 3.42 3.43
CA THR A 27 -11.29 4.09 2.53
C THR A 27 -11.84 4.09 1.11
N ALA A 28 -12.34 2.95 0.62
CA ALA A 28 -12.87 2.82 -0.73
C ALA A 28 -14.03 3.78 -1.03
N ARG A 29 -14.92 4.01 -0.06
CA ARG A 29 -16.01 4.98 -0.19
C ARG A 29 -15.53 6.41 -0.42
N ARG A 30 -14.38 6.82 0.15
CA ARG A 30 -13.77 8.14 -0.10
C ARG A 30 -13.38 8.34 -1.57
N PHE A 31 -13.24 7.24 -2.32
CA PHE A 31 -12.85 7.22 -3.73
C PHE A 31 -13.97 6.69 -4.64
N GLY A 32 -15.22 6.79 -4.20
CA GLY A 32 -16.40 6.52 -5.05
C GLY A 32 -16.79 5.05 -5.19
N VAL A 33 -16.14 4.13 -4.47
CA VAL A 33 -16.54 2.72 -4.49
C VAL A 33 -17.67 2.49 -3.48
N ALA A 34 -18.88 2.26 -3.99
CA ALA A 34 -20.09 2.17 -3.20
C ALA A 34 -20.20 0.89 -2.36
N THR A 35 -19.72 -0.25 -2.89
CA THR A 35 -19.85 -1.55 -2.21
C THR A 35 -18.50 -2.16 -1.87
N ALA A 36 -18.42 -2.83 -0.73
CA ALA A 36 -17.19 -3.49 -0.29
C ALA A 36 -16.81 -4.68 -1.20
N GLN A 37 -17.79 -5.31 -1.83
CA GLN A 37 -17.62 -6.45 -2.74
C GLN A 37 -16.85 -6.04 -4.00
N SER A 38 -17.05 -4.82 -4.51
CA SER A 38 -16.29 -4.28 -5.64
C SER A 38 -14.78 -4.29 -5.42
N LEU A 39 -14.29 -4.30 -4.17
CA LEU A 39 -12.86 -4.40 -3.86
C LEU A 39 -12.26 -5.78 -4.17
N GLN A 40 -13.06 -6.80 -4.46
CA GLN A 40 -12.56 -8.10 -4.93
C GLN A 40 -12.25 -8.10 -6.43
N GLU A 41 -12.73 -7.09 -7.17
CA GLU A 41 -12.35 -6.85 -8.55
C GLU A 41 -10.95 -6.20 -8.58
N PRO A 42 -9.94 -6.83 -9.21
CA PRO A 42 -8.55 -6.38 -9.11
C PRO A 42 -8.31 -4.95 -9.58
N ARG A 43 -8.93 -4.54 -10.69
CA ARG A 43 -8.74 -3.21 -11.26
C ARG A 43 -9.26 -2.13 -10.32
N THR A 44 -10.47 -2.27 -9.81
CA THR A 44 -11.10 -1.39 -8.82
C THR A 44 -10.24 -1.29 -7.57
N ASN A 45 -9.75 -2.42 -7.08
CA ASN A 45 -8.90 -2.46 -5.89
C ASN A 45 -7.58 -1.70 -6.10
N LEU A 46 -6.94 -1.89 -7.26
CA LEU A 46 -5.70 -1.22 -7.64
C LEU A 46 -5.91 0.29 -7.86
N ASP A 47 -6.99 0.68 -8.56
CA ASP A 47 -7.32 2.08 -8.86
C ASP A 47 -7.58 2.89 -7.58
N VAL A 48 -8.37 2.33 -6.64
CA VAL A 48 -8.60 2.93 -5.33
C VAL A 48 -7.30 3.00 -4.53
N SER A 49 -6.52 1.92 -4.53
CA SER A 49 -5.25 1.88 -3.77
C SER A 49 -4.25 2.90 -4.29
N ALA A 50 -4.11 3.04 -5.61
CA ALA A 50 -3.25 4.03 -6.23
C ALA A 50 -3.71 5.46 -5.89
N SER A 51 -5.02 5.71 -5.94
CA SER A 51 -5.61 7.00 -5.56
C SER A 51 -5.38 7.33 -4.08
N TYR A 52 -5.50 6.32 -3.21
CA TYR A 52 -5.23 6.48 -1.79
C TYR A 52 -3.75 6.73 -1.50
N LEU A 53 -2.85 5.93 -2.08
CA LEU A 53 -1.40 6.14 -1.97
C LEU A 53 -0.98 7.53 -2.47
N LYS A 54 -1.52 7.99 -3.60
CA LYS A 54 -1.26 9.36 -4.11
C LYS A 54 -1.73 10.43 -3.12
N THR A 55 -2.84 10.20 -2.43
CA THR A 55 -3.36 11.09 -1.38
C THR A 55 -2.44 11.12 -0.17
N LEU A 56 -1.97 9.95 0.28
CA LEU A 56 -1.01 9.84 1.37
C LEU A 56 0.33 10.48 1.03
N GLN A 57 0.83 10.29 -0.19
CA GLN A 57 2.05 10.96 -0.68
C GLN A 57 1.91 12.48 -0.66
N ARG A 58 0.77 13.04 -1.06
CA ARG A 58 0.55 14.51 -0.94
C ARG A 58 0.57 14.99 0.51
N ARG A 59 0.09 14.18 1.47
CA ARG A 59 0.02 14.53 2.90
C ARG A 59 1.34 14.34 3.65
N PHE A 60 2.09 13.31 3.29
CA PHE A 60 3.31 12.91 3.98
C PHE A 60 4.60 13.23 3.19
N GLY A 61 4.47 13.75 1.98
CA GLY A 61 5.57 14.06 1.08
C GLY A 61 6.19 12.78 0.49
N ASN A 62 7.46 12.89 0.08
CA ASN A 62 8.24 11.76 -0.44
C ASN A 62 8.76 10.81 0.66
N ASP A 63 8.29 10.95 1.90
CA ASP A 63 8.60 10.00 2.97
C ASP A 63 7.77 8.73 2.82
N LEU A 64 8.33 7.77 2.08
CA LEU A 64 7.69 6.48 1.84
C LEU A 64 7.39 5.73 3.15
N THR A 65 8.18 5.93 4.21
CA THR A 65 7.96 5.27 5.51
C THR A 65 6.64 5.73 6.12
N LEU A 66 6.38 7.05 6.10
CA LEU A 66 5.14 7.61 6.63
C LEU A 66 3.93 7.30 5.75
N VAL A 67 4.10 7.27 4.42
CA VAL A 67 3.05 6.86 3.48
C VAL A 67 2.61 5.41 3.77
N LEU A 68 3.57 4.49 3.93
CA LEU A 68 3.27 3.09 4.25
C LEU A 68 2.67 2.92 5.63
N ALA A 69 3.17 3.65 6.64
CA ALA A 69 2.59 3.63 7.97
C ALA A 69 1.14 4.12 7.97
N ALA A 70 0.84 5.19 7.21
CA ALA A 70 -0.51 5.73 7.10
C ALA A 70 -1.44 4.82 6.29
N TYR A 71 -0.93 4.07 5.31
CA TYR A 71 -1.72 3.11 4.56
C TYR A 71 -2.23 1.97 5.46
N ASN A 72 -1.36 1.45 6.33
CA ASN A 72 -1.70 0.35 7.24
C ASN A 72 -2.43 0.82 8.51
N ALA A 73 -1.95 1.86 9.20
CA ALA A 73 -2.49 2.30 10.49
C ALA A 73 -3.54 3.41 10.39
N GLY A 74 -3.72 4.00 9.20
CA GLY A 74 -4.52 5.20 8.98
C GLY A 74 -3.73 6.50 9.18
N GLU A 75 -4.06 7.50 8.37
CA GLU A 75 -3.44 8.84 8.38
C GLU A 75 -3.51 9.54 9.75
N GLY A 76 -4.64 9.41 10.45
CA GLY A 76 -4.82 10.01 11.78
C GLY A 76 -3.93 9.39 12.87
N ALA A 77 -3.59 8.10 12.75
CA ALA A 77 -2.65 7.48 13.69
C ALA A 77 -1.25 8.07 13.52
N VAL A 78 -0.77 8.19 12.28
CA VAL A 78 0.54 8.80 12.00
C VAL A 78 0.61 10.24 12.50
N GLU A 79 -0.47 11.02 12.36
CA GLU A 79 -0.55 12.38 12.89
C GLU A 79 -0.56 12.42 14.41
N LYS A 80 -1.36 11.56 15.06
CA LYS A 80 -1.41 11.43 16.52
C LYS A 80 -0.03 11.16 17.12
N TYR A 81 0.82 10.40 16.42
CA TYR A 81 2.19 10.09 16.85
C TYR A 81 3.24 11.08 16.31
N GLY A 82 2.83 12.29 15.92
CA GLY A 82 3.75 13.37 15.55
C GLY A 82 4.47 13.12 14.23
N ARG A 83 3.78 12.56 13.24
CA ARG A 83 4.32 12.20 11.91
C ARG A 83 5.48 11.20 12.02
N ARG A 84 5.27 10.17 12.83
CA ARG A 84 6.18 9.02 13.00
C ARG A 84 5.40 7.74 12.78
N VAL A 85 6.12 6.65 12.53
CA VAL A 85 5.52 5.31 12.51
C VAL A 85 4.92 5.04 13.91
N PRO A 86 3.60 4.77 14.02
CA PRO A 86 2.98 4.48 15.30
C PRO A 86 3.65 3.28 15.99
N PRO A 87 3.65 3.19 17.33
CA PRO A 87 4.19 2.07 18.08
C PRO A 87 3.28 0.82 18.01
N TYR A 88 2.73 0.54 16.84
CA TYR A 88 1.92 -0.64 16.57
C TYR A 88 2.82 -1.70 15.94
N ALA A 89 2.95 -2.85 16.60
CA ALA A 89 3.86 -3.91 16.16
C ALA A 89 3.57 -4.35 14.70
N GLU A 90 2.29 -4.45 14.34
CA GLU A 90 1.84 -4.75 12.98
C GLU A 90 2.34 -3.70 11.98
N THR A 91 2.10 -2.41 12.24
CA THR A 91 2.49 -1.33 11.33
C THR A 91 3.99 -1.25 11.14
N GLN A 92 4.77 -1.38 12.22
CA GLN A 92 6.23 -1.39 12.12
C GLN A 92 6.73 -2.58 11.29
N SER A 93 6.14 -3.77 11.49
CA SER A 93 6.46 -4.96 10.71
C SER A 93 6.09 -4.79 9.23
N TYR A 94 4.89 -4.28 8.97
CA TYR A 94 4.37 -3.98 7.64
C TYR A 94 5.32 -3.05 6.88
N VAL A 95 5.69 -1.91 7.47
CA VAL A 95 6.59 -0.93 6.85
C VAL A 95 7.93 -1.57 6.49
N ARG A 96 8.54 -2.34 7.41
CA ARG A 96 9.79 -3.05 7.15
C ARG A 96 9.68 -4.02 5.97
N GLN A 97 8.62 -4.83 5.96
CA GLN A 97 8.40 -5.83 4.90
C GLN A 97 8.21 -5.16 3.54
N VAL A 98 7.34 -4.16 3.44
CA VAL A 98 7.07 -3.48 2.15
C VAL A 98 8.33 -2.79 1.62
N LEU A 99 9.10 -2.10 2.48
CA LEU A 99 10.35 -1.47 2.06
C LEU A 99 11.40 -2.48 1.60
N ALA A 100 11.51 -3.64 2.25
CA ALA A 100 12.41 -4.70 1.83
C ALA A 100 12.04 -5.22 0.43
N HIS A 101 10.76 -5.50 0.19
CA HIS A 101 10.27 -5.91 -1.13
C HIS A 101 10.49 -4.83 -2.20
N TYR A 102 10.21 -3.56 -1.87
CA TYR A 102 10.40 -2.43 -2.77
C TYR A 102 11.87 -2.29 -3.20
N ARG A 103 12.81 -2.37 -2.25
CA ARG A 103 14.26 -2.32 -2.54
C ARG A 103 14.70 -3.46 -3.46
N ARG A 104 14.22 -4.68 -3.20
CA ARG A 104 14.52 -5.85 -4.06
C ARG A 104 14.01 -5.64 -5.49
N LEU A 105 12.75 -5.23 -5.63
CA LEU A 105 12.13 -5.03 -6.96
C LEU A 105 12.80 -3.89 -7.74
N THR A 106 13.13 -2.78 -7.08
CA THR A 106 13.82 -1.66 -7.73
C THR A 106 15.25 -2.00 -8.12
N ALA A 107 15.97 -2.82 -7.35
CA ALA A 107 17.29 -3.32 -7.73
C ALA A 107 17.22 -4.19 -9.00
N VAL A 108 16.29 -5.15 -9.04
CA VAL A 108 16.07 -6.01 -10.22
C VAL A 108 15.70 -5.18 -11.45
N ALA A 109 14.79 -4.22 -11.31
CA ALA A 109 14.37 -3.36 -12.42
C ALA A 109 15.55 -2.54 -12.97
N ARG A 110 16.41 -1.98 -12.10
CA ARG A 110 17.62 -1.24 -12.52
C ARG A 110 18.61 -2.12 -13.28
N GLN A 111 18.82 -3.35 -12.81
CA GLN A 111 19.71 -4.31 -13.49
C GLN A 111 19.17 -4.67 -14.89
N ALA A 112 17.87 -4.97 -15.00
CA ALA A 112 17.24 -5.26 -16.29
C ALA A 112 17.34 -4.08 -17.26
N SER A 113 17.09 -2.84 -16.79
CA SER A 113 17.26 -1.65 -17.62
C SER A 113 18.71 -1.38 -18.03
N SER A 114 19.70 -1.84 -17.25
CA SER A 114 21.12 -1.72 -17.59
C SER A 114 21.51 -2.71 -18.68
N ALA A 115 21.09 -3.97 -18.56
CA ALA A 115 21.38 -5.02 -19.55
C ALA A 115 20.79 -4.68 -20.92
N LEU A 116 19.53 -4.22 -20.96
CA LEU A 116 18.87 -3.79 -22.20
C LEU A 116 19.57 -2.61 -22.91
N ARG A 117 20.38 -1.82 -22.20
CA ARG A 117 21.15 -0.70 -22.77
C ARG A 117 22.55 -1.09 -23.21
N SER A 118 23.11 -2.20 -22.72
CA SER A 118 24.41 -2.70 -23.16
C SER A 118 24.34 -3.57 -24.42
N ASP A 119 23.13 -3.99 -24.81
CA ASP A 119 22.87 -4.85 -25.97
C ASP A 119 22.50 -4.05 -27.25
N LEU A 120 22.60 -2.71 -27.22
CA LEU A 120 22.36 -1.77 -28.34
C LEU A 120 23.65 -1.03 -28.70
#